data_AF-A0A2D5FB71-F1
#
_entry.id   AF-A0A2D5FB71-F1
#
_cell.length_a   1.000
_cell.length_b   1.000
_cell.length_c   1.000
_cell.angle_alpha   90.00
_cell.angle_beta   90.00
_cell.angle_gamma   90.00
#
_symmetry.space_group_name_H-M   'P 1'
#
loop_
_entity.id
_entity.type
_entity.pdbx_description
1 polymer ?
#
loop_
_entity_poly.entity_id
_entity_poly.type
_entity_poly.pdbx_seq_one_letter_code
_entity_poly.pdbx_strand_id
1 'polypeptide(L)'
;MTAATATKKAASTSLSWEEWLHERDQAQSERDKAAGRRNAAQGEVSQSGMGAWVGFQRITEELAWKYGNGFHIDRPNHEGDQQEYVDKLKRILTAPGARVTREEAADLRSAHESLGACINRREDARNALAEAEEELEAAKDRLRQIESNRPAVSKTTISALDKQVADAESDAERINASIARTEEEARALGVALEEIDLPSLAVDVELATDDDRKPAQAALASAQKRYDSLQAELARTEALLEGLQRRAAAADERVAEMRSLRRQVAFEFLHPQLMDAEAKLVEVINGPLNDAMLALLRLQSEVNEVAPEDQDFSSGLLEVKLPWLSDENMPEGGNELTLPRRTEPRAIG
;
A
#
# COMPACT_ATOMS: atom_id res chain seq x y z
N MET A 1 -11.97 -37.60 21.53
CA MET A 1 -12.53 -36.28 21.15
C MET A 1 -11.48 -35.38 20.50
N THR A 2 -10.63 -35.88 19.58
CA THR A 2 -9.24 -35.38 19.52
C THR A 2 -8.74 -34.87 18.16
N ALA A 3 -9.36 -35.21 17.02
CA ALA A 3 -8.91 -34.70 15.71
C ALA A 3 -9.87 -33.67 15.12
N ALA A 4 -11.17 -33.98 15.07
CA ALA A 4 -12.20 -33.11 14.47
C ALA A 4 -12.39 -31.77 15.20
N THR A 5 -12.17 -31.74 16.51
CA THR A 5 -12.24 -30.54 17.35
C THR A 5 -11.05 -29.61 17.13
N ALA A 6 -9.87 -30.18 16.83
CA ALA A 6 -8.65 -29.42 16.58
C ALA A 6 -8.67 -28.77 15.19
N THR A 7 -9.15 -29.48 14.16
CA THR A 7 -9.32 -28.91 12.81
C THR A 7 -10.38 -27.82 12.74
N LYS A 8 -11.51 -27.97 13.46
CA LYS A 8 -12.52 -26.89 13.56
C LYS A 8 -11.95 -25.63 14.21
N LYS A 9 -11.15 -25.77 15.27
CA LYS A 9 -10.55 -24.65 15.98
C LYS A 9 -9.49 -23.93 15.13
N ALA A 10 -8.65 -24.69 14.42
CA ALA A 10 -7.66 -24.12 13.50
C ALA A 10 -8.31 -23.35 12.34
N ALA A 11 -9.37 -23.90 11.73
CA ALA A 11 -10.12 -23.23 10.67
C ALA A 11 -10.83 -21.95 11.15
N SER A 12 -11.37 -21.95 12.38
CA SER A 12 -11.94 -20.73 12.95
C SER A 12 -10.89 -19.65 13.24
N THR A 13 -9.66 -20.04 13.57
CA THR A 13 -8.58 -19.10 13.82
C THR A 13 -8.03 -18.50 12.53
N SER A 14 -7.85 -19.28 11.46
CA SER A 14 -7.43 -18.74 10.16
C SER A 14 -8.46 -17.77 9.60
N LEU A 15 -9.75 -18.12 9.63
CA LEU A 15 -10.85 -17.25 9.20
C LEU A 15 -10.87 -15.92 9.98
N SER A 16 -10.72 -15.95 11.31
CA SER A 16 -10.69 -14.71 12.10
C SER A 16 -9.50 -13.80 11.76
N TRP A 17 -8.37 -14.38 11.35
CA TRP A 17 -7.20 -13.60 10.93
C TRP A 17 -7.36 -13.07 9.51
N GLU A 18 -7.89 -13.86 8.59
CA GLU A 18 -8.20 -13.43 7.22
C GLU A 18 -9.20 -12.28 7.22
N GLU A 19 -10.29 -12.41 7.97
CA GLU A 19 -11.31 -11.36 8.12
C GLU A 19 -10.70 -10.09 8.70
N TRP A 20 -9.95 -10.19 9.79
CA TRP A 20 -9.32 -9.02 10.41
C TRP A 20 -8.28 -8.34 9.49
N LEU A 21 -7.44 -9.13 8.80
CA LEU A 21 -6.46 -8.59 7.86
C LEU A 21 -7.14 -7.89 6.68
N HIS A 22 -8.22 -8.47 6.16
CA HIS A 22 -9.00 -7.87 5.09
C HIS A 22 -9.65 -6.55 5.53
N GLU A 23 -10.27 -6.53 6.72
CA GLU A 23 -10.86 -5.31 7.29
C GLU A 23 -9.80 -4.23 7.54
N ARG A 24 -8.64 -4.61 8.06
CA ARG A 24 -7.51 -3.69 8.30
C ARG A 24 -6.99 -3.11 6.99
N ASP A 25 -6.74 -3.94 5.98
CA ASP A 25 -6.21 -3.50 4.70
C ASP A 25 -7.22 -2.60 3.95
N GLN A 26 -8.52 -2.91 4.06
CA GLN A 26 -9.58 -2.03 3.56
C GLN A 26 -9.58 -0.68 4.29
N ALA A 27 -9.53 -0.67 5.63
CA ALA A 27 -9.51 0.55 6.42
C ALA A 27 -8.24 1.39 6.15
N GLN A 28 -7.10 0.73 5.94
CA GLN A 28 -5.86 1.38 5.53
C GLN A 28 -5.99 2.03 4.14
N SER A 29 -6.61 1.35 3.18
CA SER A 29 -6.91 1.92 1.86
C SER A 29 -7.86 3.12 1.96
N GLU A 30 -8.87 3.05 2.81
CA GLU A 30 -9.80 4.17 3.08
C GLU A 30 -9.06 5.37 3.69
N ARG A 31 -8.17 5.13 4.66
CA ARG A 31 -7.31 6.15 5.27
C ARG A 31 -6.41 6.82 4.22
N ASP A 32 -5.77 6.04 3.36
CA ASP A 32 -4.85 6.57 2.35
C ASP A 32 -5.60 7.35 1.26
N LYS A 33 -6.81 6.93 0.89
CA LYS A 33 -7.71 7.71 0.03
C LYS A 33 -8.14 9.02 0.68
N ALA A 34 -8.49 9.01 1.96
CA ALA A 34 -8.83 10.21 2.70
C ALA A 34 -7.63 11.16 2.83
N ALA A 35 -6.43 10.64 3.09
CA ALA A 35 -5.20 11.42 3.12
C ALA A 35 -4.90 12.04 1.75
N GLY A 36 -5.12 11.31 0.66
CA GLY A 36 -5.02 11.82 -0.71
C GLY A 36 -6.00 12.98 -0.97
N ARG A 37 -7.27 12.84 -0.55
CA ARG A 37 -8.28 13.91 -0.65
C ARG A 37 -7.90 15.13 0.16
N ARG A 38 -7.46 14.96 1.40
CA ARG A 38 -6.98 16.04 2.27
C ARG A 38 -5.81 16.79 1.64
N ASN A 39 -4.83 16.07 1.10
CA ASN A 39 -3.67 16.68 0.44
C ASN A 39 -4.07 17.44 -0.83
N ALA A 40 -5.03 16.92 -1.61
CA ALA A 40 -5.57 17.62 -2.78
C ALA A 40 -6.31 18.91 -2.37
N ALA A 41 -7.18 18.84 -1.35
CA ALA A 41 -7.89 20.00 -0.82
C ALA A 41 -6.91 21.04 -0.25
N GLN A 42 -5.85 20.62 0.44
CA GLN A 42 -4.81 21.54 0.92
C GLN A 42 -4.05 22.22 -0.23
N GLY A 43 -3.81 21.48 -1.31
CA GLY A 43 -3.27 22.03 -2.56
C GLY A 43 -4.20 23.07 -3.17
N GLU A 44 -5.51 22.81 -3.20
CA GLU A 44 -6.52 23.73 -3.70
C GLU A 44 -6.67 24.99 -2.84
N VAL A 45 -6.61 24.87 -1.50
CA VAL A 45 -6.57 26.03 -0.59
C VAL A 45 -5.33 26.89 -0.87
N SER A 46 -4.18 26.26 -1.10
CA SER A 46 -2.93 26.98 -1.39
C SER A 46 -2.99 27.70 -2.75
N GLN A 47 -3.49 27.02 -3.78
CA GLN A 47 -3.64 27.58 -5.13
C GLN A 47 -4.71 28.67 -5.18
N SER A 48 -5.88 28.43 -4.59
CA SER A 48 -6.97 29.39 -4.50
C SER A 48 -6.59 30.59 -3.65
N GLY A 49 -5.85 30.40 -2.55
CA GLY A 49 -5.32 31.49 -1.73
C GLY A 49 -4.36 32.37 -2.51
N MET A 50 -3.38 31.78 -3.20
CA MET A 50 -2.39 32.52 -4.00
C MET A 50 -3.04 33.20 -5.23
N GLY A 51 -3.89 32.48 -5.96
CA GLY A 51 -4.60 33.00 -7.13
C GLY A 51 -5.59 34.10 -6.77
N ALA A 52 -6.33 33.94 -5.67
CA ALA A 52 -7.18 34.97 -5.12
C ALA A 52 -6.36 36.19 -4.72
N TRP A 53 -5.23 36.03 -4.01
CA TRP A 53 -4.36 37.15 -3.60
C TRP A 53 -3.81 37.93 -4.80
N VAL A 54 -3.26 37.25 -5.81
CA VAL A 54 -2.73 37.89 -7.03
C VAL A 54 -3.85 38.56 -7.83
N GLY A 55 -5.01 37.91 -7.96
CA GLY A 55 -6.18 38.48 -8.60
C GLY A 55 -6.69 39.72 -7.87
N PHE A 56 -6.72 39.66 -6.54
CA PHE A 56 -7.09 40.76 -5.67
C PHE A 56 -6.17 41.95 -5.87
N GLN A 57 -4.84 41.75 -5.76
CA GLN A 57 -3.85 42.78 -5.99
C GLN A 57 -4.02 43.43 -7.37
N ARG A 58 -4.08 42.64 -8.44
CA ARG A 58 -4.22 43.17 -9.81
C ARG A 58 -5.47 44.04 -9.99
N ILE A 59 -6.62 43.57 -9.51
CA ILE A 59 -7.89 44.33 -9.62
C ILE A 59 -7.82 45.62 -8.80
N THR A 60 -7.25 45.57 -7.59
CA THR A 60 -7.09 46.77 -6.75
C THR A 60 -6.10 47.76 -7.34
N GLU A 61 -5.01 47.30 -7.98
CA GLU A 61 -4.04 48.16 -8.67
C GLU A 61 -4.65 48.84 -9.89
N GLU A 62 -5.46 48.12 -10.67
CA GLU A 62 -6.13 48.67 -11.85
C GLU A 62 -7.16 49.74 -11.44
N LEU A 63 -7.95 49.48 -10.39
CA LEU A 63 -8.89 50.46 -9.85
C LEU A 63 -8.19 51.67 -9.23
N ALA A 64 -7.10 51.47 -8.48
CA ALA A 64 -6.32 52.56 -7.89
C ALA A 64 -5.64 53.41 -8.97
N TRP A 65 -5.17 52.81 -10.06
CA TRP A 65 -4.60 53.55 -11.19
C TRP A 65 -5.66 54.36 -11.95
N LYS A 66 -6.82 53.75 -12.26
CA LYS A 66 -7.91 54.43 -12.98
C LYS A 66 -8.61 55.50 -12.14
N TYR A 67 -8.77 55.26 -10.84
CA TYR A 67 -9.72 56.01 -10.00
C TYR A 67 -9.19 56.43 -8.61
N GLY A 68 -7.91 56.20 -8.31
CA GLY A 68 -7.32 56.33 -6.96
C GLY A 68 -7.49 57.70 -6.30
N ASN A 69 -7.57 58.78 -7.08
CA ASN A 69 -7.79 60.14 -6.55
C ASN A 69 -9.26 60.48 -6.27
N GLY A 70 -10.23 59.71 -6.79
CA GLY A 70 -11.67 60.01 -6.67
C GLY A 70 -12.40 59.25 -5.57
N PHE A 71 -11.94 58.04 -5.24
CA PHE A 71 -12.68 57.10 -4.37
C PHE A 71 -11.90 56.60 -3.14
N HIS A 72 -10.67 57.08 -2.90
CA HIS A 72 -9.79 56.62 -1.81
C HIS A 72 -9.73 55.08 -1.72
N ILE A 73 -9.37 54.46 -2.84
CA ILE A 73 -9.26 53.01 -2.97
C ILE A 73 -7.82 52.64 -2.59
N ASP A 74 -7.61 52.31 -1.31
CA ASP A 74 -6.31 51.86 -0.80
C ASP A 74 -6.12 50.36 -1.03
N ARG A 75 -4.87 49.95 -1.23
CA ARG A 75 -4.52 48.53 -1.37
C ARG A 75 -4.77 47.81 -0.04
N PRO A 76 -5.32 46.58 -0.04
CA PRO A 76 -5.35 45.75 1.15
C PRO A 76 -3.92 45.39 1.55
N ASN A 77 -3.60 45.51 2.84
CA ASN A 77 -2.27 45.17 3.34
C ASN A 77 -2.20 43.70 3.76
N HIS A 78 -3.32 43.10 4.16
CA HIS A 78 -3.40 41.72 4.61
C HIS A 78 -4.62 40.98 4.05
N GLU A 79 -4.55 39.66 4.12
CA GLU A 79 -5.62 38.75 3.67
C GLU A 79 -6.94 38.95 4.42
N GLY A 80 -6.87 39.41 5.67
CA GLY A 80 -8.04 39.77 6.50
C GLY A 80 -8.81 41.01 6.01
N ASP A 81 -8.17 41.87 5.21
CA ASP A 81 -8.74 43.16 4.80
C ASP A 81 -9.57 43.03 3.50
N GLN A 82 -9.55 41.86 2.86
CA GLN A 82 -10.17 41.63 1.55
C GLN A 82 -11.70 41.76 1.58
N GLN A 83 -12.34 41.24 2.63
CA GLN A 83 -13.79 41.34 2.81
C GLN A 83 -14.21 42.80 3.02
N GLU A 84 -13.45 43.55 3.83
CA GLU A 84 -13.69 44.96 4.08
C GLU A 84 -13.58 45.79 2.78
N TYR A 85 -12.62 45.44 1.92
CA TYR A 85 -12.45 46.08 0.62
C TYR A 85 -13.61 45.78 -0.35
N VAL A 86 -14.09 44.53 -0.41
CA VAL A 86 -15.29 44.18 -1.21
C VAL A 86 -16.53 44.93 -0.69
N ASP A 87 -16.71 45.00 0.63
CA ASP A 87 -17.80 45.76 1.24
C ASP A 87 -17.69 47.27 0.97
N LYS A 88 -16.47 47.82 0.93
CA LYS A 88 -16.22 49.22 0.56
C LYS A 88 -16.63 49.50 -0.88
N LEU A 89 -16.30 48.63 -1.82
CA LEU A 89 -16.74 48.74 -3.22
C LEU A 89 -18.27 48.69 -3.34
N LYS A 90 -18.92 47.78 -2.60
CA LYS A 90 -20.38 47.69 -2.54
C LYS A 90 -21.01 48.99 -2.02
N ARG A 91 -20.46 49.57 -0.96
CA ARG A 91 -20.93 50.86 -0.41
C ARG A 91 -20.84 51.98 -1.43
N ILE A 92 -19.71 52.09 -2.16
CA ILE A 92 -19.52 53.11 -3.22
C ILE A 92 -20.58 52.95 -4.32
N LEU A 93 -20.86 51.72 -4.74
CA LEU A 93 -21.88 51.42 -5.77
C LEU A 93 -23.32 51.72 -5.32
N THR A 94 -23.62 51.61 -4.02
CA THR A 94 -24.97 51.78 -3.47
C THR A 94 -25.25 53.14 -2.84
N ALA A 95 -24.24 54.02 -2.73
CA ALA A 95 -24.37 55.28 -2.02
C ALA A 95 -25.30 56.27 -2.74
N PRO A 96 -26.37 56.78 -2.08
CA PRO A 96 -27.26 57.76 -2.67
C PRO A 96 -26.53 59.10 -2.89
N GLY A 97 -26.44 59.54 -4.15
CA GLY A 97 -25.78 60.80 -4.54
C GLY A 97 -24.32 60.68 -4.99
N ALA A 98 -23.78 59.47 -5.12
CA ALA A 98 -22.44 59.27 -5.67
C ALA A 98 -22.38 59.73 -7.14
N ARG A 99 -21.50 60.68 -7.47
CA ARG A 99 -21.23 61.13 -8.83
C ARG A 99 -20.31 60.13 -9.54
N VAL A 100 -20.82 58.93 -9.78
CA VAL A 100 -20.11 57.87 -10.51
C VAL A 100 -20.59 57.90 -11.96
N THR A 101 -19.67 57.93 -12.91
CA THR A 101 -20.03 57.81 -14.33
C THR A 101 -20.56 56.41 -14.63
N ARG A 102 -21.30 56.25 -15.73
CA ARG A 102 -21.87 54.94 -16.11
C ARG A 102 -20.78 53.88 -16.32
N GLU A 103 -19.62 54.29 -16.81
CA GLU A 103 -18.45 53.46 -17.07
C GLU A 103 -17.76 53.05 -15.76
N GLU A 104 -17.50 54.00 -14.85
CA GLU A 104 -16.99 53.74 -13.50
C GLU A 104 -17.87 52.76 -12.71
N ALA A 105 -19.19 52.93 -12.79
CA ALA A 105 -20.13 52.04 -12.13
C ALA A 105 -20.14 50.62 -12.73
N ALA A 106 -19.74 50.45 -14.00
CA ALA A 106 -19.59 49.14 -14.63
C ALA A 106 -18.28 48.47 -14.18
N ASP A 107 -17.17 49.20 -14.21
CA ASP A 107 -15.85 48.73 -13.77
C ASP A 107 -15.85 48.32 -12.28
N LEU A 108 -16.45 49.15 -11.41
CA LEU A 108 -16.57 48.84 -9.98
C LEU A 108 -17.47 47.63 -9.70
N ARG A 109 -18.54 47.41 -10.50
CA ARG A 109 -19.40 46.23 -10.38
C ARG A 109 -18.66 44.95 -10.79
N SER A 110 -17.97 45.00 -11.93
CA SER A 110 -17.14 43.90 -12.42
C SER A 110 -16.05 43.51 -11.41
N ALA A 111 -15.40 44.51 -10.81
CA ALA A 111 -14.41 44.29 -9.76
C ALA A 111 -15.03 43.69 -8.48
N HIS A 112 -16.17 44.21 -8.02
CA HIS A 112 -16.88 43.66 -6.85
C HIS A 112 -17.29 42.20 -7.07
N GLU A 113 -17.83 41.85 -8.24
CA GLU A 113 -18.20 40.47 -8.60
C GLU A 113 -16.97 39.56 -8.67
N SER A 114 -15.88 40.01 -9.29
CA SER A 114 -14.66 39.23 -9.44
C SER A 114 -13.97 38.97 -8.09
N LEU A 115 -13.89 39.99 -7.22
CA LEU A 115 -13.30 39.86 -5.90
C LEU A 115 -14.18 39.01 -4.96
N GLY A 116 -15.50 39.17 -5.03
CA GLY A 116 -16.43 38.29 -4.32
C GLY A 116 -16.29 36.83 -4.74
N ALA A 117 -16.13 36.55 -6.04
CA ALA A 117 -15.88 35.21 -6.54
C ALA A 117 -14.55 34.62 -6.03
N CYS A 118 -13.50 35.44 -5.90
CA CYS A 118 -12.23 35.01 -5.32
C CYS A 118 -12.36 34.64 -3.84
N ILE A 119 -13.13 35.41 -3.06
CA ILE A 119 -13.37 35.13 -1.64
C ILE A 119 -14.16 33.83 -1.49
N ASN A 120 -15.26 33.67 -2.23
CA ASN A 120 -16.10 32.48 -2.18
C ASN A 120 -15.31 31.22 -2.53
N ARG A 121 -14.51 31.23 -3.62
CA ARG A 121 -13.68 30.07 -4.00
C ARG A 121 -12.70 29.66 -2.91
N ARG A 122 -12.13 30.63 -2.19
CA ARG A 122 -11.21 30.33 -1.08
C ARG A 122 -11.96 29.74 0.11
N GLU A 123 -13.15 30.25 0.41
CA GLU A 123 -14.00 29.71 1.47
C GLU A 123 -14.48 28.29 1.14
N ASP A 124 -14.92 28.04 -0.09
CA ASP A 124 -15.28 26.72 -0.59
C ASP A 124 -14.10 25.74 -0.47
N ALA A 125 -12.88 26.15 -0.87
CA ALA A 125 -11.68 25.33 -0.72
C ALA A 125 -11.34 25.04 0.75
N ARG A 126 -11.53 26.01 1.65
CA ARG A 126 -11.32 25.81 3.10
C ARG A 126 -12.34 24.85 3.70
N ASN A 127 -13.61 24.96 3.30
CA ASN A 127 -14.67 24.05 3.72
C ASN A 127 -14.37 22.62 3.22
N ALA A 128 -13.97 22.47 1.96
CA ALA A 128 -13.57 21.18 1.41
C ALA A 128 -12.36 20.57 2.13
N LEU A 129 -11.39 21.39 2.56
CA LEU A 129 -10.27 20.93 3.38
C LEU A 129 -10.74 20.45 4.76
N ALA A 130 -11.62 21.20 5.42
CA ALA A 130 -12.17 20.81 6.73
C ALA A 130 -12.93 19.47 6.65
N GLU A 131 -13.79 19.31 5.63
CA GLU A 131 -14.49 18.05 5.37
C GLU A 131 -13.50 16.89 5.13
N ALA A 132 -12.45 17.11 4.34
CA ALA A 132 -11.43 16.09 4.10
C ALA A 132 -10.59 15.74 5.34
N GLU A 133 -10.38 16.70 6.25
CA GLU A 133 -9.72 16.46 7.54
C GLU A 133 -10.59 15.64 8.50
N GLU A 134 -11.90 15.93 8.56
CA GLU A 134 -12.87 15.11 9.32
C GLU A 134 -12.94 13.68 8.78
N GLU A 135 -13.01 13.51 7.46
CA GLU A 135 -13.00 12.18 6.82
C GLU A 135 -11.72 11.40 7.14
N LEU A 136 -10.56 12.07 7.13
CA LEU A 136 -9.28 11.44 7.45
C LEU A 136 -9.23 11.00 8.92
N GLU A 137 -9.72 11.83 9.84
CA GLU A 137 -9.72 11.47 11.26
C GLU A 137 -10.70 10.30 11.54
N ALA A 138 -11.88 10.33 10.92
CA ALA A 138 -12.83 9.20 11.00
C ALA A 138 -12.21 7.90 10.45
N ALA A 139 -11.47 7.97 9.34
CA ALA A 139 -10.79 6.80 8.78
C ALA A 139 -9.67 6.27 9.70
N LYS A 140 -8.90 7.16 10.35
CA LYS A 140 -7.90 6.77 11.36
C LYS A 140 -8.54 6.11 12.57
N ASP A 141 -9.66 6.65 13.08
CA ASP A 141 -10.35 6.09 14.23
C ASP A 141 -10.94 4.71 13.92
N ARG A 142 -11.47 4.52 12.72
CA ARG A 142 -11.91 3.20 12.24
C ARG A 142 -10.75 2.21 12.19
N LEU A 143 -9.59 2.63 11.66
CA LEU A 143 -8.38 1.81 11.62
C LEU A 143 -7.92 1.43 13.03
N ARG A 144 -7.84 2.39 13.96
CA ARG A 144 -7.51 2.14 15.39
C ARG A 144 -8.48 1.14 16.03
N GLN A 145 -9.77 1.25 15.73
CA GLN A 145 -10.78 0.34 16.26
C GLN A 145 -10.57 -1.09 15.75
N ILE A 146 -10.30 -1.26 14.45
CA ILE A 146 -9.99 -2.58 13.88
C ILE A 146 -8.71 -3.13 14.50
N GLU A 147 -7.65 -2.34 14.62
CA GLU A 147 -6.39 -2.72 15.25
C GLU A 147 -6.58 -3.15 16.72
N SER A 148 -7.50 -2.51 17.45
CA SER A 148 -7.82 -2.87 18.84
C SER A 148 -8.53 -4.23 18.96
N ASN A 149 -9.26 -4.64 17.92
CA ASN A 149 -9.98 -5.91 17.83
C ASN A 149 -9.13 -7.04 17.22
N ARG A 150 -7.82 -6.83 17.10
CA ARG A 150 -6.87 -7.81 16.57
C ARG A 150 -7.00 -9.17 17.26
N PRO A 151 -7.11 -10.27 16.50
CA PRO A 151 -7.12 -11.61 17.08
C PRO A 151 -5.85 -11.90 17.88
N ALA A 152 -5.98 -12.68 18.95
CA ALA A 152 -4.83 -13.06 19.76
C ALA A 152 -3.84 -13.90 18.92
N VAL A 153 -2.60 -13.43 18.83
CA VAL A 153 -1.53 -14.16 18.14
C VAL A 153 -0.73 -14.95 19.16
N SER A 154 -0.47 -16.23 18.86
CA SER A 154 0.28 -17.12 19.73
C SER A 154 1.13 -18.07 18.90
N LYS A 155 2.15 -18.66 19.53
CA LYS A 155 2.93 -19.75 18.89
C LYS A 155 2.02 -20.88 18.41
N THR A 156 0.95 -21.19 19.15
CA THR A 156 -0.03 -22.22 18.75
C THR A 156 -0.82 -21.84 17.50
N THR A 157 -1.11 -20.55 17.30
CA THR A 157 -1.77 -20.04 16.09
C THR A 157 -0.89 -20.20 14.87
N ILE A 158 0.40 -19.83 14.98
CA ILE A 158 1.38 -19.98 13.89
C ILE A 158 1.54 -21.45 13.52
N SER A 159 1.69 -22.34 14.51
CA SER A 159 1.81 -23.78 14.24
C SER A 159 0.54 -24.37 13.61
N ALA A 160 -0.64 -23.84 13.92
CA ALA A 160 -1.89 -24.26 13.27
C ALA A 160 -1.91 -23.83 11.79
N LEU A 161 -1.46 -22.60 11.49
CA LEU A 161 -1.33 -22.11 10.11
C LEU A 161 -0.25 -22.88 9.33
N ASP A 162 0.90 -23.18 9.95
CA ASP A 162 1.96 -24.02 9.36
C ASP A 162 1.40 -25.38 8.94
N LYS A 163 0.57 -25.99 9.79
CA LYS A 163 -0.10 -27.26 9.46
C LYS A 163 -1.07 -27.11 8.29
N GLN A 164 -1.89 -26.06 8.26
CA GLN A 164 -2.82 -25.85 7.16
C GLN A 164 -2.11 -25.60 5.81
N VAL A 165 -0.96 -24.91 5.83
CA VAL A 165 -0.09 -24.77 4.65
C VAL A 165 0.41 -26.14 4.20
N ALA A 166 0.94 -26.95 5.11
CA ALA A 166 1.43 -28.30 4.78
C ALA A 166 0.31 -29.21 4.26
N ASP A 167 -0.89 -29.15 4.85
CA ASP A 167 -2.05 -29.92 4.39
C ASP A 167 -2.46 -29.49 2.97
N ALA A 168 -2.45 -28.18 2.67
CA ALA A 168 -2.76 -27.65 1.33
C ALA A 168 -1.69 -28.01 0.29
N GLU A 169 -0.41 -27.96 0.65
CA GLU A 169 0.70 -28.38 -0.20
C GLU A 169 0.60 -29.87 -0.54
N SER A 170 0.28 -30.71 0.45
CA SER A 170 0.10 -32.15 0.24
C SER A 170 -1.07 -32.44 -0.71
N ASP A 171 -2.18 -31.70 -0.60
CA ASP A 171 -3.31 -31.84 -1.53
C ASP A 171 -2.94 -31.39 -2.95
N ALA A 172 -2.17 -30.31 -3.12
CA ALA A 172 -1.65 -29.87 -4.42
C ALA A 172 -0.72 -30.92 -5.04
N GLU A 173 0.19 -31.49 -4.25
CA GLU A 173 1.07 -32.60 -4.69
C GLU A 173 0.27 -33.81 -5.16
N ARG A 174 -0.81 -34.17 -4.45
CA ARG A 174 -1.68 -35.29 -4.84
C ARG A 174 -2.41 -35.03 -6.15
N ILE A 175 -2.85 -33.79 -6.39
CA ILE A 175 -3.48 -33.40 -7.66
C ILE A 175 -2.45 -33.47 -8.78
N ASN A 176 -1.27 -32.91 -8.60
CA ASN A 176 -0.18 -32.93 -9.59
C ASN A 176 0.28 -34.37 -9.91
N ALA A 177 0.36 -35.25 -8.90
CA ALA A 177 0.64 -36.66 -9.12
C ALA A 177 -0.49 -37.39 -9.86
N SER A 178 -1.73 -36.89 -9.77
CA SER A 178 -2.87 -37.43 -10.54
C SER A 178 -2.84 -36.93 -11.98
N ILE A 179 -2.49 -35.66 -12.21
CA ILE A 179 -2.23 -35.10 -13.55
C ILE A 179 -1.15 -35.91 -14.26
N ALA A 180 0.01 -36.11 -13.64
CA ALA A 180 1.12 -36.84 -14.26
C ALA A 180 0.72 -38.28 -14.68
N ARG A 181 -0.13 -38.96 -13.89
CA ARG A 181 -0.67 -40.28 -14.24
C ARG A 181 -1.63 -40.21 -15.42
N THR A 182 -2.55 -39.25 -15.43
CA THR A 182 -3.51 -39.07 -16.52
C THR A 182 -2.83 -38.61 -17.82
N GLU A 183 -1.75 -37.83 -17.74
CA GLU A 183 -0.92 -37.48 -18.90
C GLU A 183 -0.25 -38.71 -19.51
N GLU A 184 0.26 -39.62 -18.68
CA GLU A 184 0.82 -40.88 -19.14
C GLU A 184 -0.24 -41.76 -19.80
N GLU A 185 -1.43 -41.87 -19.20
CA GLU A 185 -2.56 -42.60 -19.77
C GLU A 185 -3.00 -42.02 -21.12
N ALA A 186 -3.14 -40.70 -21.23
CA ALA A 186 -3.48 -40.03 -22.48
C ALA A 186 -2.40 -40.26 -23.55
N ARG A 187 -1.12 -40.21 -23.18
CA ARG A 187 -0.01 -40.50 -24.10
C ARG A 187 -0.05 -41.95 -24.59
N ALA A 188 -0.30 -42.90 -23.69
CA ALA A 188 -0.42 -44.31 -24.05
C ALA A 188 -1.60 -44.58 -25.00
N LEU A 189 -2.74 -43.91 -24.78
CA LEU A 189 -3.90 -43.98 -25.69
C LEU A 189 -3.59 -43.37 -27.06
N GLY A 190 -2.85 -42.24 -27.10
CA GLY A 190 -2.38 -41.62 -28.33
C GLY A 190 -1.49 -42.55 -29.15
N VAL A 191 -0.50 -43.20 -28.51
CA VAL A 191 0.36 -44.21 -29.17
C VAL A 191 -0.47 -45.39 -29.69
N ALA A 192 -1.42 -45.90 -28.89
CA ALA A 192 -2.29 -47.00 -29.31
C ALA A 192 -3.21 -46.66 -30.50
N LEU A 193 -3.57 -45.38 -30.67
CA LEU A 193 -4.30 -44.89 -31.84
C LEU A 193 -3.40 -44.82 -33.08
N GLU A 194 -2.16 -44.33 -32.93
CA GLU A 194 -1.18 -44.26 -34.01
C GLU A 194 -0.77 -45.64 -34.53
N GLU A 195 -0.80 -46.68 -33.68
CA GLU A 195 -0.55 -48.07 -34.09
C GLU A 195 -1.65 -48.66 -35.00
N ILE A 196 -2.84 -48.05 -35.07
CA ILE A 196 -3.93 -48.50 -35.94
C ILE A 196 -3.79 -47.85 -37.32
N ASP A 197 -3.18 -48.57 -38.26
CA ASP A 197 -3.03 -48.13 -39.65
C ASP A 197 -4.31 -48.40 -40.47
N LEU A 198 -5.34 -47.58 -40.25
CA LEU A 198 -6.57 -47.62 -41.05
C LEU A 198 -6.30 -47.42 -42.56
N PRO A 199 -5.41 -46.50 -43.00
CA PRO A 199 -5.06 -46.36 -44.42
C PRO A 199 -4.50 -47.63 -45.05
N SER A 200 -3.55 -48.31 -44.41
CA SER A 200 -3.00 -49.56 -44.94
C SER A 200 -4.07 -50.65 -45.02
N LEU A 201 -4.92 -50.78 -43.98
CA LEU A 201 -6.01 -51.76 -43.98
C LEU A 201 -7.07 -51.46 -45.06
N ALA A 202 -7.31 -50.19 -45.39
CA ALA A 202 -8.21 -49.81 -46.47
C ALA A 202 -7.63 -50.17 -47.85
N VAL A 203 -6.32 -49.98 -48.05
CA VAL A 203 -5.61 -50.42 -49.25
C VAL A 203 -5.65 -51.95 -49.40
N ASP A 204 -5.46 -52.69 -48.31
CA ASP A 204 -5.55 -54.15 -48.31
C ASP A 204 -6.94 -54.66 -48.74
N VAL A 205 -8.02 -53.95 -48.35
CA VAL A 205 -9.38 -54.25 -48.81
C VAL A 205 -9.57 -53.96 -50.30
N GLU A 206 -8.96 -52.90 -50.83
CA GLU A 206 -9.02 -52.55 -52.25
C GLU A 206 -8.23 -53.52 -53.14
N LEU A 207 -7.12 -54.07 -52.63
CA LEU A 207 -6.25 -55.01 -53.35
C LEU A 207 -6.64 -56.48 -53.16
N ALA A 208 -7.57 -56.79 -52.25
CA ALA A 208 -7.99 -58.16 -51.95
C ALA A 208 -8.73 -58.83 -53.12
N THR A 209 -8.47 -60.13 -53.31
CA THR A 209 -9.21 -60.98 -54.24
C THR A 209 -10.63 -61.29 -53.72
N ASP A 210 -11.55 -61.75 -54.57
CA ASP A 210 -12.96 -61.99 -54.17
C ASP A 210 -13.11 -62.93 -52.96
N ASP A 211 -12.21 -63.91 -52.79
CA ASP A 211 -12.21 -64.84 -51.67
C ASP A 211 -11.69 -64.19 -50.36
N ASP A 212 -10.74 -63.25 -50.46
CA ASP A 212 -10.10 -62.56 -49.32
C ASP A 212 -10.75 -61.23 -48.94
N ARG A 213 -11.68 -60.74 -49.77
CA ARG A 213 -12.32 -59.44 -49.58
C ARG A 213 -13.18 -59.36 -48.31
N LYS A 214 -13.92 -60.42 -48.00
CA LYS A 214 -14.74 -60.50 -46.77
C LYS A 214 -13.89 -60.46 -45.49
N PRO A 215 -12.81 -61.26 -45.33
CA PRO A 215 -11.95 -61.16 -44.15
C PRO A 215 -11.22 -59.82 -44.07
N ALA A 216 -10.77 -59.24 -45.18
CA ALA A 216 -10.16 -57.90 -45.19
C ALA A 216 -11.14 -56.82 -44.72
N GLN A 217 -12.40 -56.84 -45.19
CA GLN A 217 -13.44 -55.91 -44.74
C GLN A 217 -13.77 -56.06 -43.24
N ALA A 218 -13.78 -57.30 -42.73
CA ALA A 218 -13.98 -57.55 -41.30
C ALA A 218 -12.82 -57.03 -40.45
N ALA A 219 -11.58 -57.16 -40.93
CA ALA A 219 -10.40 -56.61 -40.26
C ALA A 219 -10.43 -55.08 -40.21
N LEU A 220 -10.77 -54.43 -41.34
CA LEU A 220 -10.94 -52.97 -41.40
C LEU A 220 -12.06 -52.50 -40.46
N ALA A 221 -13.22 -53.14 -40.47
CA ALA A 221 -14.34 -52.78 -39.60
C ALA A 221 -14.01 -52.96 -38.11
N SER A 222 -13.25 -54.01 -37.76
CA SER A 222 -12.77 -54.24 -36.39
C SER A 222 -11.75 -53.17 -35.95
N ALA A 223 -10.80 -52.82 -36.83
CA ALA A 223 -9.83 -51.77 -36.59
C ALA A 223 -10.50 -50.40 -36.44
N GLN A 224 -11.49 -50.09 -37.27
CA GLN A 224 -12.29 -48.86 -37.18
C GLN A 224 -13.03 -48.76 -35.84
N LYS A 225 -13.67 -49.85 -35.41
CA LYS A 225 -14.36 -49.89 -34.11
C LYS A 225 -13.39 -49.70 -32.95
N ARG A 226 -12.19 -50.29 -33.03
CA ARG A 226 -11.14 -50.13 -32.01
C ARG A 226 -10.61 -48.69 -31.99
N TYR A 227 -10.40 -48.09 -33.17
CA TYR A 227 -10.00 -46.69 -33.32
C TYR A 227 -11.03 -45.75 -32.70
N ASP A 228 -12.32 -45.88 -33.04
CA ASP A 228 -13.39 -45.05 -32.49
C ASP A 228 -13.50 -45.19 -30.97
N SER A 229 -13.31 -46.41 -30.43
CA SER A 229 -13.32 -46.66 -28.99
C SER A 229 -12.14 -45.97 -28.28
N LEU A 230 -10.92 -46.12 -28.81
CA LEU A 230 -9.73 -45.49 -28.24
C LEU A 230 -9.79 -43.97 -28.36
N GLN A 231 -10.32 -43.45 -29.47
CA GLN A 231 -10.53 -42.02 -29.66
C GLN A 231 -11.52 -41.46 -28.63
N ALA A 232 -12.60 -42.19 -28.35
CA ALA A 232 -13.56 -41.82 -27.32
C ALA A 232 -13.00 -41.93 -25.89
N GLU A 233 -12.06 -42.85 -25.63
CA GLU A 233 -11.34 -42.93 -24.36
C GLU A 233 -10.33 -41.79 -24.21
N LEU A 234 -9.55 -41.49 -25.25
CA LEU A 234 -8.59 -40.38 -25.27
C LEU A 234 -9.29 -39.06 -24.96
N ALA A 235 -10.39 -38.75 -25.67
CA ALA A 235 -11.17 -37.53 -25.44
C ALA A 235 -11.69 -37.41 -23.98
N ARG A 236 -12.04 -38.53 -23.34
CA ARG A 236 -12.44 -38.52 -21.92
C ARG A 236 -11.26 -38.28 -21.00
N THR A 237 -10.10 -38.88 -21.28
CA THR A 237 -8.88 -38.67 -20.49
C THR A 237 -8.36 -37.23 -20.62
N GLU A 238 -8.42 -36.63 -21.80
CA GLU A 238 -8.08 -35.22 -22.03
C GLU A 238 -9.03 -34.28 -21.30
N ALA A 239 -10.35 -34.54 -21.33
CA ALA A 239 -11.30 -33.75 -20.55
C ALA A 239 -11.09 -33.87 -19.03
N LEU A 240 -10.72 -35.06 -18.55
CA LEU A 240 -10.34 -35.27 -17.15
C LEU A 240 -9.07 -34.50 -16.80
N LEU A 241 -8.06 -34.53 -17.67
CA LEU A 241 -6.80 -33.80 -17.53
C LEU A 241 -7.06 -32.30 -17.39
N GLU A 242 -7.84 -31.70 -18.29
CA GLU A 242 -8.21 -30.28 -18.20
C GLU A 242 -8.88 -29.94 -16.86
N GLY A 243 -9.79 -30.82 -16.40
CA GLY A 243 -10.44 -30.67 -15.11
C GLY A 243 -9.46 -30.72 -13.93
N LEU A 244 -8.48 -31.63 -13.98
CA LEU A 244 -7.43 -31.73 -12.97
C LEU A 244 -6.47 -30.53 -13.01
N GLN A 245 -6.11 -30.04 -14.19
CA GLN A 245 -5.27 -28.84 -14.35
C GLN A 245 -5.93 -27.59 -13.76
N ARG A 246 -7.24 -27.39 -13.99
CA ARG A 246 -8.00 -26.31 -13.33
C ARG A 246 -8.00 -26.45 -11.82
N ARG A 247 -8.10 -27.69 -11.30
CA ARG A 247 -8.03 -27.96 -9.86
C ARG A 247 -6.63 -27.73 -9.29
N ALA A 248 -5.57 -28.03 -10.04
CA ALA A 248 -4.20 -27.74 -9.65
C ALA A 248 -3.98 -26.22 -9.52
N ALA A 249 -4.41 -25.45 -10.52
CA ALA A 249 -4.33 -23.98 -10.46
C ALA A 249 -5.05 -23.40 -9.22
N ALA A 250 -6.26 -23.89 -8.92
CA ALA A 250 -6.99 -23.48 -7.71
C ALA A 250 -6.32 -23.93 -6.40
N ALA A 251 -5.65 -25.09 -6.39
CA ALA A 251 -4.89 -25.56 -5.24
C ALA A 251 -3.62 -24.72 -5.01
N ASP A 252 -2.91 -24.35 -6.08
CA ASP A 252 -1.72 -23.50 -6.02
C ASP A 252 -2.06 -22.09 -5.52
N GLU A 253 -3.17 -21.51 -6.00
CA GLU A 253 -3.70 -20.24 -5.50
C GLU A 253 -3.98 -20.31 -4.00
N ARG A 254 -4.67 -21.36 -3.54
CA ARG A 254 -4.94 -21.59 -2.12
C ARG A 254 -3.66 -21.74 -1.30
N VAL A 255 -2.65 -22.45 -1.80
CA VAL A 255 -1.35 -22.56 -1.11
C VAL A 255 -0.68 -21.19 -0.99
N ALA A 256 -0.73 -20.37 -2.04
CA ALA A 256 -0.18 -19.02 -2.03
C ALA A 256 -0.88 -18.11 -1.00
N GLU A 257 -2.22 -18.15 -0.96
CA GLU A 257 -3.03 -17.43 0.03
C GLU A 257 -2.67 -17.83 1.46
N MET A 258 -2.64 -19.14 1.75
CA MET A 258 -2.31 -19.65 3.09
C MET A 258 -0.88 -19.29 3.52
N ARG A 259 0.09 -19.34 2.60
CA ARG A 259 1.47 -18.90 2.86
C ARG A 259 1.55 -17.39 3.09
N SER A 260 0.75 -16.60 2.38
CA SER A 260 0.66 -15.15 2.60
C SER A 260 0.10 -14.86 3.99
N LEU A 261 -1.04 -15.44 4.34
CA LEU A 261 -1.66 -15.32 5.65
C LEU A 261 -0.69 -15.71 6.77
N ARG A 262 -0.05 -16.88 6.65
CA ARG A 262 0.94 -17.36 7.62
C ARG A 262 2.07 -16.35 7.82
N ARG A 263 2.60 -15.77 6.73
CA ARG A 263 3.67 -14.75 6.81
C ARG A 263 3.21 -13.49 7.53
N GLN A 264 2.02 -12.99 7.21
CA GLN A 264 1.47 -11.79 7.86
C GLN A 264 1.25 -12.03 9.35
N VAL A 265 0.61 -13.14 9.73
CA VAL A 265 0.39 -13.49 11.14
C VAL A 265 1.71 -13.72 11.89
N ALA A 266 2.71 -14.34 11.25
CA ALA A 266 4.03 -14.53 11.84
C ALA A 266 4.76 -13.20 12.05
N PHE A 267 4.67 -12.27 11.10
CA PHE A 267 5.22 -10.92 11.26
C PHE A 267 4.59 -10.22 12.47
N GLU A 268 3.26 -10.22 12.55
CA GLU A 268 2.52 -9.63 13.66
C GLU A 268 2.88 -10.21 15.03
N PHE A 269 3.28 -11.50 15.10
CA PHE A 269 3.75 -12.14 16.32
C PHE A 269 5.21 -11.82 16.66
N LEU A 270 6.09 -11.89 15.66
CA LEU A 270 7.54 -11.79 15.85
C LEU A 270 8.00 -10.34 15.98
N HIS A 271 7.28 -9.40 15.36
CA HIS A 271 7.67 -7.99 15.34
C HIS A 271 7.72 -7.37 16.75
N PRO A 272 6.70 -7.51 17.63
CA PRO A 272 6.81 -7.03 19.01
C PRO A 272 7.95 -7.70 19.80
N GLN A 273 8.18 -9.00 19.56
CA GLN A 273 9.27 -9.73 20.24
C GLN A 273 10.66 -9.24 19.80
N LEU A 274 10.80 -8.87 18.52
CA LEU A 274 12.02 -8.25 18.01
C LEU A 274 12.24 -6.89 18.66
N MET A 275 11.19 -6.06 18.73
CA MET A 275 11.25 -4.75 19.40
C MET A 275 11.63 -4.88 20.87
N ASP A 276 11.04 -5.82 21.61
CA ASP A 276 11.40 -6.10 23.00
C ASP A 276 12.85 -6.60 23.14
N ALA A 277 13.32 -7.42 22.19
CA ALA A 277 14.69 -7.92 22.19
C ALA A 277 15.69 -6.80 21.88
N GLU A 278 15.37 -5.92 20.95
CA GLU A 278 16.20 -4.76 20.61
C GLU A 278 16.22 -3.74 21.75
N ALA A 279 15.09 -3.45 22.38
CA ALA A 279 15.03 -2.59 23.57
C ALA A 279 15.91 -3.14 24.70
N LYS A 280 15.84 -4.45 24.97
CA LYS A 280 16.74 -5.10 25.95
C LYS A 280 18.20 -5.02 25.55
N LEU A 281 18.51 -5.18 24.26
CA LEU A 281 19.88 -5.05 23.75
C LEU A 281 20.41 -3.63 23.96
N VAL A 282 19.57 -2.60 23.76
CA VAL A 282 19.90 -1.20 24.05
C VAL A 282 20.18 -1.00 25.53
N GLU A 283 19.36 -1.53 26.43
CA GLU A 283 19.59 -1.46 27.87
C GLU A 283 20.92 -2.10 28.28
N VAL A 284 21.20 -3.31 27.74
CA VAL A 284 22.42 -4.07 28.03
C VAL A 284 23.67 -3.38 27.48
N ILE A 285 23.58 -2.68 26.35
CA ILE A 285 24.70 -1.95 25.75
C ILE A 285 24.91 -0.61 26.45
N ASN A 286 23.85 0.15 26.72
CA ASN A 286 23.95 1.50 27.25
C ASN A 286 24.55 1.56 28.66
N GLY A 287 24.30 0.58 29.52
CA GLY A 287 24.92 0.56 30.86
C GLY A 287 26.45 0.50 30.81
N PRO A 288 27.04 -0.60 30.31
CA PRO A 288 28.48 -0.75 30.18
C PRO A 288 29.14 0.30 29.27
N LEU A 289 28.46 0.75 28.21
CA LEU A 289 28.97 1.79 27.32
C LEU A 289 29.04 3.14 28.02
N ASN A 290 28.00 3.52 28.79
CA ASN A 290 28.03 4.74 29.60
C ASN A 290 29.13 4.68 30.65
N ASP A 291 29.30 3.55 31.33
CA ASP A 291 30.37 3.37 32.32
C ASP A 291 31.77 3.50 31.69
N ALA A 292 31.98 2.89 30.52
CA ALA A 292 33.22 2.99 29.76
C ALA A 292 33.48 4.41 29.23
N MET A 293 32.44 5.11 28.75
CA MET A 293 32.53 6.51 28.31
C MET A 293 32.84 7.44 29.48
N LEU A 294 32.20 7.26 30.64
CA LEU A 294 32.50 8.02 31.85
C LEU A 294 33.92 7.76 32.34
N ALA A 295 34.39 6.51 32.27
CA ALA A 295 35.78 6.16 32.60
C ALA A 295 36.78 6.80 31.63
N LEU A 296 36.48 6.81 30.33
CA LEU A 296 37.29 7.50 29.31
C LEU A 296 37.31 9.01 29.53
N LEU A 297 36.18 9.64 29.82
CA LEU A 297 36.11 11.08 30.12
C LEU A 297 36.89 11.43 31.39
N ARG A 298 36.86 10.57 32.42
CA ARG A 298 37.69 10.73 33.63
C ARG A 298 39.17 10.63 33.29
N LEU A 299 39.59 9.58 32.58
CA LEU A 299 40.98 9.40 32.14
C LEU A 299 41.45 10.54 31.24
N GLN A 300 40.58 11.07 30.38
CA GLN A 300 40.88 12.20 29.52
C GLN A 300 41.02 13.51 30.29
N SER A 301 40.17 13.73 31.31
CA SER A 301 40.32 14.85 32.24
C SER A 301 41.65 14.77 32.98
N GLU A 302 41.99 13.59 33.50
CA GLU A 302 43.26 13.33 34.18
C GLU A 302 44.45 13.57 33.25
N VAL A 303 44.40 13.12 31.98
CA VAL A 303 45.46 13.37 30.99
C VAL A 303 45.57 14.85 30.64
N ASN A 304 44.46 15.56 30.43
CA ASN A 304 44.48 16.99 30.11
C ASN A 304 44.99 17.85 31.29
N GLU A 305 44.79 17.43 32.54
CA GLU A 305 45.35 18.12 33.73
C GLU A 305 46.87 18.04 33.82
N VAL A 306 47.49 16.97 33.30
CA VAL A 306 48.96 16.79 33.24
C VAL A 306 49.54 17.03 31.86
N ALA A 307 48.72 17.39 30.87
CA ALA A 307 49.18 17.68 29.53
C ALA A 307 50.00 18.97 29.51
N PRO A 308 51.08 19.04 28.69
CA PRO A 308 51.79 20.29 28.44
C PRO A 308 50.84 21.37 27.90
N GLU A 309 51.06 22.63 28.27
CA GLU A 309 50.34 23.76 27.67
C GLU A 309 50.43 23.65 26.14
N ASP A 310 49.27 23.71 25.46
CA ASP A 310 49.03 23.56 24.01
C ASP A 310 48.68 22.16 23.47
N GLN A 311 48.40 21.15 24.31
CA GLN A 311 47.84 19.86 23.85
C GLN A 311 46.54 19.48 24.56
N ASP A 312 45.41 19.75 23.89
CA ASP A 312 44.10 19.24 24.29
C ASP A 312 43.71 18.00 23.46
N PHE A 313 43.43 16.89 24.13
CA PHE A 313 42.84 15.71 23.49
C PHE A 313 41.32 15.87 23.44
N SER A 314 40.68 15.62 22.28
CA SER A 314 39.21 15.67 22.11
C SER A 314 38.59 14.28 21.95
N SER A 315 37.30 14.15 22.32
CA SER A 315 36.55 12.90 22.27
C SER A 315 36.09 12.55 20.84
N GLY A 316 36.19 11.27 20.45
CA GLY A 316 35.56 10.73 19.24
C GLY A 316 34.11 10.29 19.47
N LEU A 317 33.29 10.32 18.42
CA LEU A 317 31.89 9.86 18.42
C LEU A 317 31.82 8.38 18.02
N LEU A 318 31.02 7.56 18.72
CA LEU A 318 30.69 6.20 18.31
C LEU A 318 29.18 6.11 18.04
N GLU A 319 28.81 5.92 16.78
CA GLU A 319 27.42 5.82 16.34
C GLU A 319 27.02 4.33 16.21
N VAL A 320 26.05 3.88 17.00
CA VAL A 320 25.45 2.54 16.88
C VAL A 320 24.07 2.69 16.24
N LYS A 321 23.95 2.29 14.97
CA LYS A 321 22.67 2.33 14.25
C LYS A 321 21.86 1.08 14.55
N LEU A 322 20.69 1.27 15.16
CA LEU A 322 19.68 0.22 15.36
C LEU A 322 18.50 0.48 14.42
N PRO A 323 18.27 -0.35 13.39
CA PRO A 323 17.38 -0.03 12.26
C PRO A 323 15.91 0.23 12.60
N TRP A 324 15.38 -0.35 13.68
CA TRP A 324 13.94 -0.30 13.99
C TRP A 324 13.56 0.67 15.13
N LEU A 325 14.53 1.10 15.94
CA LEU A 325 14.35 2.20 16.92
C LEU A 325 14.51 3.59 16.28
N SER A 326 14.98 3.65 15.03
CA SER A 326 15.08 4.86 14.22
C SER A 326 13.81 5.21 13.42
N ASP A 327 12.70 4.50 13.65
CA ASP A 327 11.45 4.74 12.92
C ASP A 327 10.70 5.98 13.45
N GLU A 328 10.23 6.83 12.53
CA GLU A 328 9.78 8.23 12.71
C GLU A 328 8.52 8.41 13.60
N ASN A 329 8.02 7.35 14.24
CA ASN A 329 6.79 7.35 15.04
C ASN A 329 7.03 7.40 16.56
N MET A 330 8.27 7.58 17.03
CA MET A 330 8.50 7.90 18.44
C MET A 330 8.02 9.32 18.76
N PRO A 331 7.29 9.54 19.88
CA PRO A 331 7.06 10.89 20.37
C PRO A 331 8.43 11.57 20.57
N GLU A 332 8.57 12.80 20.07
CA GLU A 332 9.78 13.62 20.27
C GLU A 332 10.25 13.50 21.73
N GLY A 333 11.36 12.80 21.95
CA GLY A 333 11.78 12.40 23.30
C GLY A 333 12.48 11.04 23.40
N GLY A 334 12.64 10.29 22.31
CA GLY A 334 13.54 9.14 22.24
C GLY A 334 15.01 9.57 22.35
N ASN A 335 15.47 9.83 23.58
CA ASN A 335 16.83 10.19 24.00
C ASN A 335 17.86 10.38 22.87
N GLU A 336 17.78 11.52 22.17
CA GLU A 336 18.98 12.12 21.62
C GLU A 336 19.91 12.40 22.81
N LEU A 337 21.04 11.71 22.87
CA LEU A 337 22.17 12.12 23.70
C LEU A 337 22.70 13.44 23.10
N THR A 338 22.06 14.57 23.44
CA THR A 338 22.53 15.90 23.08
C THR A 338 23.74 16.22 23.97
N LEU A 339 24.94 15.98 23.44
CA LEU A 339 26.16 16.50 24.04
C LEU A 339 26.22 18.04 23.85
N PRO A 340 26.77 18.79 24.82
CA PRO A 340 26.88 20.25 24.70
C PRO A 340 27.69 20.63 23.45
N ARG A 341 27.20 21.64 22.74
CA ARG A 341 27.69 22.08 21.44
C ARG A 341 29.19 22.41 21.47
N ARG A 342 29.85 21.98 20.39
CA ARG A 342 31.15 22.47 19.90
C ARG A 342 31.22 23.99 20.02
N THR A 343 32.13 24.51 20.85
CA THR A 343 32.66 25.85 20.59
C THR A 343 33.82 25.66 19.64
N GLU A 344 33.68 26.14 18.41
CA GLU A 344 34.81 26.19 17.49
C GLU A 344 35.89 27.07 18.11
N PRO A 345 37.17 26.65 18.12
CA PRO A 345 38.24 27.54 18.54
C PRO A 345 38.27 28.75 17.61
N ARG A 346 38.34 29.96 18.18
CA ARG A 346 38.59 31.18 17.40
C ARG A 346 39.86 30.96 16.58
N ALA A 347 39.73 31.03 15.26
CA ALA A 347 40.89 31.09 14.38
C ALA A 347 41.76 32.28 14.80
N ILE A 348 42.96 32.00 15.28
CA ILE A 348 44.01 32.99 15.45
C ILE A 348 44.57 33.25 14.05
N GLY A 349 44.33 34.47 13.56
CA GLY A 349 44.96 35.08 12.41
C GLY A 349 45.21 36.54 12.70
#